data_AF-A0A3Q3XD02-F1
#
_entry.id   AF-A0A3Q3XD02-F1
#
_cell.length_a   1.000
_cell.length_b   1.000
_cell.length_c   1.000
_cell.angle_alpha   90.00
_cell.angle_beta   90.00
_cell.angle_gamma   90.00
#
_symmetry.space_group_name_H-M   'P 1'
#
loop_
_entity.id
_entity.type
_entity.pdbx_description
1 polymer ?
#
loop_
_entity_poly.entity_id
_entity_poly.type
_entity_poly.pdbx_seq_one_letter_code
_entity_poly.pdbx_strand_id
1 'polypeptide(L)'
;SRCVCLYQLLPCVPWILLVNTLSFHSFQFLLDFLVLCLFLDCSSVFAFFSIKNKIPYGPENINLVISPPREYFEAASNIRLVCSADSRLSALYYWFLNDDLLLDAGPELRLMNVPVSQSGNYSCQSNLDLGNFKATFTFEALLPISNVTINDNDTDLVEFNSSVRLSCSSSGSSPSFRWLNSSSEVTASDRVQLNDGGSTLTIVNVTRYDQGPFRCHVANPVSNGTSGPVNFIISYGPENTILSPLPQEHYEEGSDIILSCSASRPSASYNWTLNGTLIEGQNSSLLTKAIRYPEDSGNYTCHAVNFVTDRSLAKTSSCSAGCIAGIVIACIVVIVAAAAISYYICKTK
;
A
#
# COMPACT_ATOMS: atom_id res chain seq x y z
N SER A 1 -68.46 -64.87 13.29
CA SER A 1 -69.52 -65.26 12.36
C SER A 1 -69.40 -64.40 11.10
N ARG A 2 -69.02 -65.06 10.00
CA ARG A 2 -69.06 -64.69 8.56
C ARG A 2 -69.50 -63.27 8.12
N CYS A 3 -68.66 -62.69 7.25
CA CYS A 3 -68.84 -61.82 6.07
C CYS A 3 -70.22 -61.14 5.84
N VAL A 4 -70.30 -59.91 5.32
CA VAL A 4 -70.04 -59.58 3.89
C VAL A 4 -69.81 -58.06 3.70
N CYS A 5 -68.79 -57.73 2.91
CA CYS A 5 -68.51 -56.42 2.33
C CYS A 5 -69.64 -55.96 1.39
N LEU A 6 -69.99 -54.67 1.43
CA LEU A 6 -70.41 -53.96 0.22
C LEU A 6 -69.58 -52.69 0.07
N TYR A 7 -68.64 -52.76 -0.87
CA TYR A 7 -67.92 -51.63 -1.45
C TYR A 7 -68.93 -50.63 -2.04
N GLN A 8 -68.88 -49.38 -1.58
CA GLN A 8 -69.28 -48.21 -2.39
C GLN A 8 -68.12 -47.21 -2.43
N LEU A 9 -67.27 -47.44 -3.45
CA LEU A 9 -66.70 -46.45 -4.38
C LEU A 9 -66.58 -44.98 -3.92
N LEU A 10 -65.30 -44.56 -3.84
CA LEU A 10 -64.69 -43.24 -4.13
C LEU A 10 -64.68 -42.13 -3.03
N PRO A 11 -63.58 -41.34 -2.88
CA PRO A 11 -62.20 -41.53 -3.36
C PRO A 11 -61.12 -41.37 -2.26
N CYS A 12 -60.07 -42.18 -2.37
CA CYS A 12 -58.75 -41.91 -1.79
C CYS A 12 -58.08 -40.72 -2.52
N VAL A 13 -58.54 -39.48 -2.33
CA VAL A 13 -57.78 -38.25 -2.64
C VAL A 13 -58.33 -37.15 -1.72
N PRO A 14 -57.59 -36.74 -0.67
CA PRO A 14 -56.56 -35.73 -0.88
C PRO A 14 -55.36 -35.89 0.07
N TRP A 15 -54.42 -36.78 -0.22
CA TRP A 15 -53.11 -36.78 0.47
C TRP A 15 -51.91 -36.90 -0.48
N ILE A 16 -52.15 -36.79 -1.79
CA ILE A 16 -51.08 -36.76 -2.81
C ILE A 16 -50.42 -35.36 -2.92
N LEU A 17 -50.97 -34.32 -2.27
CA LEU A 17 -50.49 -32.94 -2.38
C LEU A 17 -49.47 -32.50 -1.30
N LEU A 18 -49.02 -33.40 -0.41
CA LEU A 18 -48.04 -33.07 0.65
C LEU A 18 -46.69 -33.78 0.50
N VAL A 19 -46.43 -34.43 -0.65
CA VAL A 19 -45.19 -35.17 -0.92
C VAL A 19 -44.37 -34.50 -2.02
N ASN A 20 -44.09 -33.20 -1.88
CA ASN A 20 -43.27 -32.47 -2.86
C ASN A 20 -42.00 -31.82 -2.28
N THR A 21 -41.56 -32.16 -1.07
CA THR A 21 -40.35 -31.56 -0.47
C THR A 21 -39.41 -32.54 0.25
N LEU A 22 -39.48 -33.85 0.00
CA LEU A 22 -38.56 -34.82 0.60
C LEU A 22 -37.67 -35.48 -0.46
N SER A 23 -36.38 -35.15 -0.40
CA SER A 23 -35.29 -35.57 -1.27
C SER A 23 -35.16 -37.09 -1.41
N PHE A 24 -35.20 -37.56 -2.67
CA PHE A 24 -34.58 -38.73 -3.33
C PHE A 24 -34.20 -40.05 -2.60
N HIS A 25 -34.56 -40.29 -1.34
CA HIS A 25 -34.46 -41.60 -0.67
C HIS A 25 -35.81 -42.32 -0.51
N SER A 26 -36.82 -41.86 -1.25
CA SER A 26 -38.24 -42.07 -0.92
C SER A 26 -39.00 -42.99 -1.90
N PHE A 27 -38.39 -43.50 -2.98
CA PHE A 27 -39.13 -44.30 -3.97
C PHE A 27 -39.51 -45.70 -3.47
N GLN A 28 -38.59 -46.41 -2.81
CA GLN A 28 -38.88 -47.69 -2.16
C GLN A 28 -39.90 -47.51 -1.02
N PHE A 29 -39.80 -46.38 -0.32
CA PHE A 29 -40.68 -46.01 0.79
C PHE A 29 -42.11 -45.72 0.33
N LEU A 30 -42.30 -45.08 -0.82
CA LEU A 30 -43.61 -44.82 -1.42
C LEU A 30 -44.29 -46.12 -1.85
N LEU A 31 -43.53 -47.09 -2.39
CA LEU A 31 -44.04 -48.42 -2.70
C LEU A 31 -44.45 -49.19 -1.44
N ASP A 32 -43.58 -49.23 -0.42
CA ASP A 32 -43.87 -49.91 0.85
C ASP A 32 -45.07 -49.27 1.57
N PHE A 33 -45.26 -47.96 1.42
CA PHE A 33 -46.37 -47.20 1.99
C PHE A 33 -47.70 -47.43 1.25
N LEU A 34 -47.68 -47.50 -0.08
CA LEU A 34 -48.83 -47.89 -0.90
C LEU A 34 -49.25 -49.34 -0.59
N VAL A 35 -48.29 -50.23 -0.40
CA VAL A 35 -48.55 -51.62 0.00
C VAL A 35 -49.14 -51.67 1.41
N LEU A 36 -48.59 -50.95 2.39
CA LEU A 36 -49.18 -50.91 3.75
C LEU A 36 -50.61 -50.32 3.76
N CYS A 37 -50.88 -49.27 2.99
CA CYS A 37 -52.20 -48.63 2.94
C CYS A 37 -53.27 -49.49 2.23
N LEU A 38 -52.87 -50.46 1.42
CA LEU A 38 -53.78 -51.41 0.77
C LEU A 38 -54.23 -52.56 1.70
N PHE A 39 -53.52 -52.79 2.81
CA PHE A 39 -53.77 -53.93 3.71
C PHE A 39 -54.08 -53.54 5.18
N LEU A 40 -54.10 -52.25 5.52
CA LEU A 40 -54.27 -51.78 6.90
C LEU A 40 -55.37 -50.71 6.99
N ASP A 41 -56.28 -50.85 7.97
CA ASP A 41 -57.31 -49.86 8.27
C ASP A 41 -56.69 -48.51 8.67
N CYS A 42 -57.42 -47.40 8.48
CA CYS A 42 -56.94 -46.03 8.70
C CYS A 42 -56.30 -45.81 10.09
N SER A 43 -56.83 -46.48 11.13
CA SER A 43 -56.28 -46.48 12.50
C SER A 43 -54.88 -47.08 12.60
N SER A 44 -54.57 -48.10 11.79
CA SER A 44 -53.28 -48.78 11.75
C SER A 44 -52.23 -47.93 11.02
N VAL A 45 -52.62 -47.16 9.99
CA VAL A 45 -51.76 -46.19 9.32
C VAL A 45 -51.43 -45.01 10.24
N PHE A 46 -52.41 -44.48 10.98
CA PHE A 46 -52.19 -43.45 12.01
C PHE A 46 -51.29 -43.97 13.15
N ALA A 47 -51.47 -45.21 13.59
CA ALA A 47 -50.57 -45.84 14.56
C ALA A 47 -49.15 -45.98 14.01
N PHE A 48 -48.98 -46.33 12.73
CA PHE A 48 -47.66 -46.44 12.09
C PHE A 48 -46.94 -45.09 11.97
N PHE A 49 -47.64 -44.00 11.62
CA PHE A 49 -47.09 -42.64 11.68
C PHE A 49 -46.75 -42.20 13.11
N SER A 50 -47.62 -42.52 14.07
CA SER A 50 -47.36 -42.24 15.50
C SER A 50 -46.14 -43.00 16.03
N ILE A 51 -45.89 -44.22 15.53
CA ILE A 51 -44.73 -45.04 15.86
C ILE A 51 -43.45 -44.54 15.16
N LYS A 52 -43.51 -44.13 13.88
CA LYS A 52 -42.35 -43.51 13.19
C LYS A 52 -41.96 -42.18 13.83
N ASN A 53 -42.94 -41.37 14.18
CA ASN A 53 -42.75 -40.19 15.04
C ASN A 53 -42.46 -40.57 16.50
N LYS A 54 -42.07 -41.81 16.83
CA LYS A 54 -41.49 -42.24 18.14
C LYS A 54 -40.11 -42.92 18.00
N ILE A 55 -39.59 -43.09 16.79
CA ILE A 55 -38.25 -43.62 16.57
C ILE A 55 -37.21 -42.54 16.95
N PRO A 56 -36.26 -42.83 17.86
CA PRO A 56 -35.12 -41.96 18.10
C PRO A 56 -34.22 -41.93 16.84
N TYR A 57 -33.84 -40.73 16.41
CA TYR A 57 -32.91 -40.51 15.29
C TYR A 57 -31.95 -39.37 15.64
N GLY A 58 -30.83 -39.32 14.91
CA GLY A 58 -29.73 -38.40 15.16
C GLY A 58 -28.92 -38.75 16.42
N PRO A 59 -27.87 -37.98 16.73
CA PRO A 59 -27.43 -36.76 16.03
C PRO A 59 -26.78 -37.02 14.68
N GLU A 60 -27.22 -36.27 13.66
CA GLU A 60 -26.63 -36.21 12.31
C GLU A 60 -26.40 -34.73 11.90
N ASN A 61 -25.67 -34.48 10.82
CA ASN A 61 -25.39 -33.12 10.30
C ASN A 61 -24.82 -32.15 11.37
N ILE A 62 -23.75 -32.55 12.05
CA ILE A 62 -23.12 -31.67 13.04
C ILE A 62 -22.62 -30.39 12.36
N ASN A 63 -23.03 -29.26 12.92
CA ASN A 63 -22.64 -27.93 12.50
C ASN A 63 -21.97 -27.20 13.68
N LEU A 64 -20.91 -26.46 13.38
CA LEU A 64 -20.16 -25.66 14.35
C LEU A 64 -20.11 -24.22 13.84
N VAL A 65 -20.61 -23.31 14.67
CA VAL A 65 -20.63 -21.87 14.38
C VAL A 65 -19.81 -21.14 15.42
N ILE A 66 -18.88 -20.31 14.97
CA ILE A 66 -18.12 -19.40 15.81
C ILE A 66 -18.74 -18.00 15.81
N SER A 67 -18.70 -17.33 16.95
CA SER A 67 -19.16 -15.96 17.10
C SER A 67 -18.08 -15.13 17.81
N PRO A 68 -17.61 -14.02 17.20
CA PRO A 68 -17.92 -13.56 15.84
C PRO A 68 -17.36 -14.48 14.73
N PRO A 69 -17.96 -14.50 13.51
CA PRO A 69 -17.54 -15.37 12.40
C PRO A 69 -16.25 -14.85 11.74
N ARG A 70 -15.10 -15.15 12.36
CA ARG A 70 -13.76 -14.75 11.89
C ARG A 70 -12.77 -15.90 12.10
N GLU A 71 -11.71 -15.90 11.31
CA GLU A 71 -10.59 -16.85 11.45
C GLU A 71 -9.49 -16.31 12.39
N TYR A 72 -9.38 -14.98 12.49
CA TYR A 72 -8.36 -14.31 13.30
C TYR A 72 -8.98 -13.46 14.40
N PHE A 73 -8.41 -13.54 15.59
CA PHE A 73 -8.85 -12.82 16.79
C PHE A 73 -7.68 -12.13 17.46
N GLU A 74 -7.92 -10.97 18.07
CA GLU A 74 -6.93 -10.39 18.97
C GLU A 74 -6.79 -11.28 20.22
N ALA A 75 -5.57 -11.49 20.69
CA ALA A 75 -5.35 -12.11 21.99
C ALA A 75 -6.15 -11.36 23.07
N ALA A 76 -6.64 -12.08 24.07
CA ALA A 76 -7.60 -11.61 25.08
C ALA A 76 -9.06 -11.42 24.59
N SER A 77 -9.38 -11.79 23.35
CA SER A 77 -10.78 -11.79 22.87
C SER A 77 -11.62 -12.84 23.60
N ASN A 78 -12.95 -12.61 23.61
CA ASN A 78 -13.93 -13.57 24.05
C ASN A 78 -14.62 -14.18 22.82
N ILE A 79 -14.62 -15.51 22.74
CA ILE A 79 -15.09 -16.28 21.59
C ILE A 79 -16.15 -17.27 22.06
N ARG A 80 -17.22 -17.41 21.28
CA ARG A 80 -18.28 -18.38 21.54
C ARG A 80 -18.38 -19.36 20.38
N LEU A 81 -18.22 -20.65 20.66
CA LEU A 81 -18.47 -21.72 19.71
C LEU A 81 -19.80 -22.40 20.05
N VAL A 82 -20.62 -22.66 19.05
CA VAL A 82 -21.89 -23.37 19.18
C VAL A 82 -21.85 -24.60 18.32
N CYS A 83 -22.13 -25.74 18.92
CA CYS A 83 -22.34 -26.99 18.20
C CYS A 83 -23.83 -27.29 18.15
N SER A 84 -24.32 -27.67 16.99
CA SER A 84 -25.71 -28.09 16.76
C SER A 84 -25.73 -29.35 15.88
N ALA A 85 -26.73 -30.20 16.06
CA ALA A 85 -26.93 -31.40 15.27
C ALA A 85 -28.43 -31.67 15.10
N ASP A 86 -28.80 -32.26 13.96
CA ASP A 86 -30.17 -32.72 13.72
C ASP A 86 -30.42 -33.96 14.58
N SER A 87 -31.19 -33.79 15.64
CA SER A 87 -31.47 -34.87 16.59
C SER A 87 -32.83 -34.69 17.24
N ARG A 88 -33.46 -35.82 17.52
CA ARG A 88 -34.75 -35.83 18.20
C ARG A 88 -34.62 -35.82 19.72
N LEU A 89 -33.62 -36.54 20.23
CA LEU A 89 -33.26 -36.53 21.64
C LEU A 89 -32.17 -35.49 21.84
N SER A 90 -32.09 -34.91 23.03
CA SER A 90 -31.02 -33.97 23.37
C SER A 90 -29.65 -34.62 23.15
N ALA A 91 -28.90 -34.10 22.18
CA ALA A 91 -27.54 -34.55 21.90
C ALA A 91 -26.57 -34.05 22.99
N LEU A 92 -25.61 -34.89 23.34
CA LEU A 92 -24.47 -34.53 24.18
C LEU A 92 -23.29 -34.18 23.28
N TYR A 93 -22.60 -33.09 23.58
CA TYR A 93 -21.48 -32.57 22.79
C TYR A 93 -20.20 -32.54 23.60
N TYR A 94 -19.11 -32.96 22.97
CA TYR A 94 -17.76 -32.95 23.51
C TYR A 94 -16.87 -32.08 22.63
N TRP A 95 -16.05 -31.25 23.26
CA TRP A 95 -15.15 -30.32 22.57
C TRP A 95 -13.73 -30.84 22.57
N PHE A 96 -13.01 -30.59 21.49
CA PHE A 96 -11.61 -30.96 21.34
C PHE A 96 -10.83 -29.78 20.78
N LEU A 97 -9.59 -29.60 21.26
CA LEU A 97 -8.61 -28.67 20.71
C LEU A 97 -7.43 -29.48 20.18
N ASN A 98 -7.16 -29.39 18.87
CA ASN A 98 -6.09 -30.16 18.22
C ASN A 98 -6.19 -31.67 18.52
N ASP A 99 -7.42 -32.19 18.49
CA ASP A 99 -7.80 -33.58 18.81
C ASP A 99 -7.68 -34.00 20.29
N ASP A 100 -7.23 -33.12 21.18
CA ASP A 100 -7.24 -33.35 22.62
C ASP A 100 -8.60 -32.98 23.23
N LEU A 101 -9.18 -33.87 24.04
CA LEU A 101 -10.48 -33.67 24.69
C LEU A 101 -10.40 -32.55 25.74
N LEU A 102 -11.30 -31.56 25.62
CA LEU A 102 -11.50 -30.51 26.61
C LEU A 102 -12.42 -30.97 27.74
N LEU A 103 -12.27 -30.36 28.91
CA LEU A 103 -13.15 -30.64 30.06
C LEU A 103 -14.57 -30.07 29.87
N ASP A 104 -14.72 -29.07 29.02
CA ASP A 104 -16.00 -28.45 28.69
C ASP A 104 -16.86 -29.35 27.80
N ALA A 105 -18.13 -29.46 28.14
CA ALA A 105 -19.12 -30.24 27.41
C ALA A 105 -20.45 -29.47 27.28
N GLY A 106 -21.25 -29.84 26.28
CA GLY A 106 -22.53 -29.20 25.97
C GLY A 106 -22.50 -28.39 24.68
N PRO A 107 -23.66 -27.83 24.26
CA PRO A 107 -23.85 -27.24 22.94
C PRO A 107 -23.07 -25.93 22.72
N GLU A 108 -22.47 -25.36 23.77
CA GLU A 108 -21.78 -24.08 23.71
C GLU A 108 -20.46 -24.15 24.47
N LEU A 109 -19.38 -23.70 23.84
CA LEU A 109 -18.07 -23.48 24.46
C LEU A 109 -17.78 -21.98 24.48
N ARG A 110 -17.54 -21.44 25.68
CA ARG A 110 -17.17 -20.04 25.89
C ARG A 110 -15.69 -19.95 26.23
N LEU A 111 -14.92 -19.37 25.32
CA LEU A 111 -13.51 -19.09 25.55
C LEU A 111 -13.40 -17.61 25.93
N MET A 112 -12.93 -17.36 27.15
CA MET A 112 -12.79 -16.01 27.69
C MET A 112 -11.31 -15.64 27.76
N ASN A 113 -10.96 -14.43 27.36
CA ASN A 113 -9.58 -13.93 27.41
C ASN A 113 -8.57 -14.88 26.72
N VAL A 114 -8.85 -15.24 25.47
CA VAL A 114 -8.12 -16.30 24.75
C VAL A 114 -6.65 -15.91 24.52
N PRO A 115 -5.67 -16.66 25.05
CA PRO A 115 -4.25 -16.45 24.74
C PRO A 115 -3.87 -17.05 23.39
N VAL A 116 -2.74 -16.61 22.83
CA VAL A 116 -2.18 -17.12 21.56
C VAL A 116 -2.01 -18.65 21.57
N SER A 117 -1.68 -19.23 22.73
CA SER A 117 -1.48 -20.68 22.90
C SER A 117 -2.76 -21.53 22.78
N GLN A 118 -3.94 -20.90 22.82
CA GLN A 118 -5.24 -21.57 22.60
C GLN A 118 -5.69 -21.49 21.14
N SER A 119 -4.86 -20.97 20.24
CA SER A 119 -5.07 -21.09 18.79
C SER A 119 -5.02 -22.55 18.36
N GLY A 120 -5.84 -22.92 17.39
CA GLY A 120 -5.85 -24.29 16.89
C GLY A 120 -7.16 -24.71 16.26
N ASN A 121 -7.24 -26.00 15.94
CA ASN A 121 -8.43 -26.62 15.38
C ASN A 121 -9.35 -27.06 16.52
N TYR A 122 -10.44 -26.33 16.69
CA TYR A 122 -11.51 -26.70 17.59
C TYR A 122 -12.48 -27.62 16.86
N SER A 123 -12.95 -28.64 17.56
CA SER A 123 -13.98 -29.50 17.02
C SER A 123 -15.00 -29.91 18.05
N CYS A 124 -16.22 -30.12 17.58
CA CYS A 124 -17.28 -30.69 18.38
C CYS A 124 -17.72 -32.03 17.81
N GLN A 125 -17.92 -32.99 18.70
CA GLN A 125 -18.42 -34.32 18.39
C GLN A 125 -19.62 -34.62 19.27
N SER A 126 -20.61 -35.33 18.74
CA SER A 126 -21.78 -35.77 19.48
C SER A 126 -21.87 -37.29 19.53
N ASN A 127 -22.14 -37.87 20.71
CA ASN A 127 -22.24 -39.31 20.99
C ASN A 127 -21.01 -40.14 20.53
N LEU A 128 -20.26 -40.71 21.48
CA LEU A 128 -19.03 -41.47 21.18
C LEU A 128 -19.26 -42.76 20.36
N ASP A 129 -20.45 -43.35 20.40
CA ASP A 129 -20.67 -44.74 19.98
C ASP A 129 -21.26 -44.92 18.56
N LEU A 130 -21.62 -43.84 17.86
CA LEU A 130 -22.28 -43.87 16.54
C LEU A 130 -21.55 -42.98 15.53
N GLY A 131 -20.27 -43.27 15.26
CA GLY A 131 -19.57 -42.87 14.03
C GLY A 131 -19.44 -41.37 13.73
N ASN A 132 -18.21 -40.85 13.91
CA ASN A 132 -17.48 -39.88 13.09
C ASN A 132 -18.10 -38.55 12.63
N PHE A 133 -19.32 -38.17 13.03
CA PHE A 133 -19.77 -36.82 12.75
C PHE A 133 -18.98 -35.86 13.65
N LYS A 134 -18.17 -35.00 13.02
CA LYS A 134 -17.30 -34.01 13.65
C LYS A 134 -17.40 -32.74 12.82
N ALA A 135 -17.70 -31.62 13.47
CA ALA A 135 -17.52 -30.31 12.86
C ALA A 135 -16.24 -29.69 13.41
N THR A 136 -15.45 -29.07 12.54
CA THR A 136 -14.15 -28.47 12.86
C THR A 136 -14.15 -27.00 12.49
N PHE A 137 -13.43 -26.20 13.26
CA PHE A 137 -13.15 -24.81 12.97
C PHE A 137 -11.78 -24.44 13.52
N THR A 138 -10.94 -23.83 12.69
CA THR A 138 -9.63 -23.37 13.11
C THR A 138 -9.65 -21.86 13.27
N PHE A 139 -9.16 -21.37 14.40
CA PHE A 139 -8.89 -19.95 14.57
C PHE A 139 -7.49 -19.70 15.12
N GLU A 140 -6.99 -18.50 14.86
CA GLU A 140 -5.71 -18.02 15.37
C GLU A 140 -5.90 -16.74 16.19
N ALA A 141 -5.42 -16.76 17.44
CA ALA A 141 -5.33 -15.60 18.30
C ALA A 141 -3.96 -14.92 18.12
N LEU A 142 -3.97 -13.65 17.73
CA LEU A 142 -2.78 -12.88 17.37
C LEU A 142 -2.56 -11.71 18.34
N LEU A 143 -1.31 -11.42 18.67
CA LEU A 143 -0.96 -10.19 19.37
C LEU A 143 -1.07 -9.00 18.40
N PRO A 144 -1.68 -7.88 18.81
CA PRO A 144 -1.78 -6.71 17.96
C PRO A 144 -0.40 -6.08 17.71
N ILE A 145 -0.25 -5.45 16.56
CA ILE A 145 0.97 -4.75 16.14
C ILE A 145 1.18 -3.53 17.04
N SER A 146 2.41 -3.40 17.57
CA SER A 146 2.82 -2.26 18.39
C SER A 146 4.32 -1.98 18.24
N ASN A 147 4.79 -0.84 18.74
CA ASN A 147 6.21 -0.44 18.72
C ASN A 147 6.85 -0.53 17.33
N VAL A 148 6.20 0.01 16.30
CA VAL A 148 6.75 0.02 14.95
C VAL A 148 7.85 1.07 14.85
N THR A 149 9.09 0.62 14.65
CA THR A 149 10.28 1.48 14.61
C THR A 149 11.11 1.22 13.37
N ILE A 150 11.74 2.29 12.86
CA ILE A 150 12.75 2.20 11.82
C ILE A 150 14.11 2.42 12.47
N ASN A 151 15.06 1.55 12.13
CA ASN A 151 16.47 1.73 12.40
C ASN A 151 17.15 2.16 11.10
N ASP A 152 17.81 3.31 11.15
CA ASP A 152 18.70 3.83 10.13
C ASP A 152 20.13 3.89 10.69
N ASN A 153 21.12 3.65 9.84
CA ASN A 153 22.54 3.66 10.20
C ASN A 153 23.36 4.65 9.35
N ASP A 154 22.77 5.21 8.30
CA ASP A 154 23.51 5.98 7.31
C ASP A 154 23.36 7.48 7.53
N THR A 155 24.49 8.13 7.80
CA THR A 155 24.64 9.58 7.84
C THR A 155 25.49 10.03 6.65
N ASP A 156 25.26 11.26 6.17
CA ASP A 156 26.07 11.89 5.11
C ASP A 156 26.05 11.18 3.75
N LEU A 157 24.85 11.07 3.16
CA LEU A 157 24.66 10.45 1.85
C LEU A 157 25.13 11.36 0.70
N VAL A 158 25.86 10.80 -0.26
CA VAL A 158 26.30 11.46 -1.50
C VAL A 158 25.63 10.80 -2.72
N GLU A 159 25.03 11.63 -3.56
CA GLU A 159 24.30 11.19 -4.75
C GLU A 159 25.17 10.33 -5.69
N PHE A 160 24.64 9.16 -6.08
CA PHE A 160 25.26 8.10 -6.87
C PHE A 160 26.41 7.33 -6.21
N ASN A 161 26.90 7.75 -5.05
CA ASN A 161 28.04 7.10 -4.38
C ASN A 161 27.65 6.42 -3.06
N SER A 162 26.53 6.82 -2.47
CA SER A 162 26.01 6.23 -1.24
C SER A 162 24.82 5.32 -1.52
N SER A 163 24.62 4.37 -0.63
CA SER A 163 23.42 3.53 -0.55
C SER A 163 22.84 3.68 0.85
N VAL A 164 21.54 3.51 0.99
CA VAL A 164 20.90 3.54 2.31
C VAL A 164 20.22 2.23 2.64
N ARG A 165 20.32 1.79 3.91
CA ARG A 165 19.62 0.61 4.42
C ARG A 165 18.75 0.97 5.62
N LEU A 166 17.45 0.76 5.49
CA LEU A 166 16.48 0.91 6.56
C LEU A 166 15.96 -0.46 7.00
N SER A 167 15.93 -0.69 8.31
CA SER A 167 15.36 -1.90 8.89
C SER A 167 14.16 -1.55 9.76
N CYS A 168 13.03 -2.18 9.50
CA CYS A 168 11.81 -2.00 10.26
C CYS A 168 11.62 -3.14 11.27
N SER A 169 11.26 -2.78 12.49
CA SER A 169 10.95 -3.70 13.57
C SER A 169 9.59 -3.37 14.18
N SER A 170 8.92 -4.40 14.71
CA SER A 170 7.63 -4.26 15.41
C SER A 170 7.45 -5.38 16.42
N SER A 171 6.56 -5.15 17.39
CA SER A 171 6.01 -6.18 18.28
C SER A 171 4.66 -6.66 17.73
N GLY A 172 4.30 -7.91 17.99
CA GLY A 172 3.04 -8.52 17.54
C GLY A 172 3.26 -9.86 16.85
N SER A 173 2.16 -10.52 16.48
CA SER A 173 2.20 -11.84 15.82
C SER A 173 2.17 -11.71 14.29
N SER A 174 3.01 -12.49 13.61
CA SER A 174 3.05 -12.66 12.15
C SER A 174 2.96 -11.35 11.34
N PRO A 175 3.86 -10.37 11.59
CA PRO A 175 3.83 -9.09 10.91
C PRO A 175 4.14 -9.20 9.41
N SER A 176 3.39 -8.46 8.60
CA SER A 176 3.71 -8.18 7.20
C SER A 176 4.19 -6.74 7.06
N PHE A 177 5.25 -6.52 6.28
CA PHE A 177 5.93 -5.23 6.18
C PHE A 177 5.75 -4.61 4.80
N ARG A 178 5.53 -3.29 4.76
CA ARG A 178 5.50 -2.49 3.53
C ARG A 178 6.18 -1.15 3.78
N TRP A 179 6.89 -0.66 2.78
CA TRP A 179 7.53 0.65 2.84
C TRP A 179 6.72 1.68 2.08
N LEU A 180 6.56 2.85 2.68
CA LEU A 180 5.90 3.99 2.10
C LEU A 180 6.92 5.12 1.94
N ASN A 181 7.02 5.70 0.76
CA ASN A 181 7.65 7.00 0.56
C ASN A 181 6.54 8.05 0.48
N SER A 182 6.48 8.92 1.48
CA SER A 182 5.34 9.78 1.77
C SER A 182 4.07 8.96 1.96
N SER A 183 3.20 8.90 0.95
CA SER A 183 1.96 8.12 0.94
C SER A 183 1.99 6.98 -0.09
N SER A 184 3.03 6.89 -0.90
CA SER A 184 3.12 5.93 -2.01
C SER A 184 3.90 4.71 -1.57
N GLU A 185 3.40 3.53 -1.93
CA GLU A 185 4.10 2.27 -1.67
C GLU A 185 5.38 2.18 -2.50
N VAL A 186 6.47 1.81 -1.83
CA VAL A 186 7.78 1.60 -2.45
C VAL A 186 7.77 0.23 -3.10
N THR A 187 8.07 0.18 -4.40
CA THR A 187 8.18 -1.05 -5.16
C THR A 187 9.64 -1.41 -5.43
N ALA A 188 9.90 -2.72 -5.50
CA ALA A 188 11.23 -3.22 -5.84
C ALA A 188 11.60 -2.85 -7.29
N SER A 189 12.87 -2.53 -7.49
CA SER A 189 13.50 -2.25 -8.78
C SER A 189 14.97 -2.63 -8.71
N ASP A 190 15.73 -2.48 -9.81
CA ASP A 190 17.17 -2.74 -9.82
C ASP A 190 17.91 -1.95 -8.72
N ARG A 191 17.42 -0.74 -8.42
CA ARG A 191 18.01 0.18 -7.44
C ARG A 191 17.38 0.08 -6.04
N VAL A 192 16.15 -0.39 -5.95
CA VAL A 192 15.37 -0.45 -4.71
C VAL A 192 15.09 -1.91 -4.36
N GLN A 193 15.68 -2.39 -3.29
CA GLN A 193 15.61 -3.79 -2.88
C GLN A 193 14.80 -3.92 -1.58
N LEU A 194 13.86 -4.86 -1.59
CA LEU A 194 13.03 -5.22 -0.44
C LEU A 194 13.44 -6.63 0.01
N ASN A 195 14.14 -6.70 1.14
CA ASN A 195 14.72 -7.93 1.69
C ASN A 195 14.00 -8.34 2.97
N ASP A 196 14.30 -9.54 3.47
CA ASP A 196 13.80 -10.05 4.76
C ASP A 196 12.26 -10.06 4.84
N GLY A 197 11.60 -10.48 3.76
CA GLY A 197 10.13 -10.47 3.69
C GLY A 197 9.53 -9.05 3.65
N GLY A 198 10.32 -8.04 3.29
CA GLY A 198 9.91 -6.65 3.19
C GLY A 198 10.27 -5.80 4.42
N SER A 199 10.81 -6.38 5.48
CA SER A 199 11.20 -5.60 6.68
C SER A 199 12.45 -4.75 6.47
N THR A 200 13.26 -5.05 5.44
CA THR A 200 14.47 -4.28 5.12
C THR A 200 14.34 -3.62 3.74
N LEU A 201 14.48 -2.30 3.70
CA LEU A 201 14.54 -1.50 2.47
C LEU A 201 15.99 -1.06 2.22
N THR A 202 16.53 -1.40 1.06
CA THR A 202 17.83 -0.90 0.60
C THR A 202 17.64 -0.09 -0.67
N ILE A 203 18.15 1.13 -0.71
CA ILE A 203 18.21 1.95 -1.93
C ILE A 203 19.68 2.14 -2.28
N VAL A 204 20.13 1.46 -3.34
CA VAL A 204 21.51 1.62 -3.83
C VAL A 204 21.62 2.87 -4.70
N ASN A 205 22.82 3.47 -4.77
CA ASN A 205 23.10 4.67 -5.57
C ASN A 205 22.00 5.74 -5.41
N VAL A 206 21.85 6.24 -4.19
CA VAL A 206 20.80 7.20 -3.85
C VAL A 206 20.86 8.45 -4.72
N THR A 207 19.69 9.03 -4.97
CA THR A 207 19.51 10.26 -5.75
C THR A 207 18.91 11.33 -4.86
N ARG A 208 19.04 12.60 -5.26
CA ARG A 208 18.39 13.71 -4.56
C ARG A 208 16.86 13.60 -4.44
N TYR A 209 16.22 12.70 -5.16
CA TYR A 209 14.78 12.45 -5.10
C TYR A 209 14.38 11.37 -4.09
N ASP A 210 15.36 10.69 -3.48
CA ASP A 210 15.13 9.67 -2.45
C ASP A 210 15.19 10.27 -1.03
N GLN A 211 14.89 11.56 -0.83
CA GLN A 211 14.98 12.22 0.49
C GLN A 211 13.87 11.81 1.48
N GLY A 212 12.84 11.09 1.00
CA GLY A 212 11.71 10.66 1.83
C GLY A 212 10.59 11.72 1.91
N PRO A 213 9.74 11.68 2.96
CA PRO A 213 9.86 10.84 4.16
C PRO A 213 9.52 9.37 3.92
N PHE A 214 10.36 8.44 4.39
CA PHE A 214 10.05 7.01 4.43
C PHE A 214 9.33 6.63 5.72
N ARG A 215 8.34 5.73 5.61
CA ARG A 215 7.64 5.10 6.74
C ARG A 215 7.54 3.60 6.49
N CYS A 216 7.56 2.84 7.56
CA CYS A 216 7.28 1.42 7.54
C CYS A 216 5.85 1.20 8.03
N HIS A 217 5.04 0.56 7.19
CA HIS A 217 3.72 0.10 7.53
C HIS A 217 3.78 -1.40 7.86
N VAL A 218 3.24 -1.77 9.01
CA VAL A 218 3.21 -3.16 9.48
C VAL A 218 1.78 -3.56 9.76
N ALA A 219 1.37 -4.72 9.28
CA ALA A 219 0.02 -5.23 9.49
C ALA A 219 0.01 -6.72 9.80
N ASN A 220 -0.97 -7.11 10.60
CA ASN A 220 -1.42 -8.50 10.72
C ASN A 220 -2.96 -8.55 10.56
N PRO A 221 -3.59 -9.72 10.49
CA PRO A 221 -5.04 -9.84 10.26
C PRO A 221 -5.94 -9.11 11.28
N VAL A 222 -5.43 -8.76 12.46
CA VAL A 222 -6.22 -8.13 13.53
C VAL A 222 -5.92 -6.65 13.72
N SER A 223 -4.76 -6.17 13.29
CA SER A 223 -4.30 -4.80 13.58
C SER A 223 -3.21 -4.33 12.61
N ASN A 224 -2.93 -3.02 12.64
CA ASN A 224 -1.84 -2.44 11.88
C ASN A 224 -1.16 -1.32 12.68
N GLY A 225 0.05 -0.96 12.26
CA GLY A 225 0.82 0.14 12.81
C GLY A 225 1.71 0.77 11.74
N THR A 226 2.07 2.04 11.93
CA THR A 226 2.98 2.76 11.04
C THR A 226 4.05 3.44 11.86
N SER A 227 5.31 3.38 11.41
CA SER A 227 6.42 4.02 12.08
C SER A 227 6.36 5.55 12.00
N GLY A 228 7.20 6.21 12.80
CA GLY A 228 7.59 7.60 12.53
C GLY A 228 8.28 7.76 11.17
N PRO A 229 8.26 8.96 10.57
CA PRO A 229 8.94 9.23 9.32
C PRO A 229 10.45 9.35 9.48
N VAL A 230 11.20 8.85 8.50
CA VAL A 230 12.64 9.05 8.35
C VAL A 230 12.90 9.87 7.09
N ASN A 231 13.73 10.90 7.17
CA ASN A 231 14.14 11.71 6.04
C ASN A 231 15.65 11.65 5.88
N PHE A 232 16.11 11.75 4.65
CA PHE A 232 17.53 11.77 4.35
C PHE A 232 17.96 13.15 3.87
N ILE A 233 19.19 13.50 4.20
CA ILE A 233 19.91 14.63 3.61
C ILE A 233 20.90 14.04 2.62
N ILE A 234 20.63 14.23 1.34
CA ILE A 234 21.47 13.72 0.24
C ILE A 234 22.22 14.91 -0.36
N SER A 235 23.55 14.84 -0.32
CA SER A 235 24.45 15.81 -0.91
C SER A 235 24.62 15.55 -2.40
N TYR A 236 24.53 16.60 -3.20
CA TYR A 236 24.60 16.54 -4.66
C TYR A 236 25.20 17.81 -5.27
N GLY A 237 25.57 17.71 -6.55
CA GLY A 237 26.10 18.81 -7.34
C GLY A 237 27.58 19.13 -7.07
N PRO A 238 28.11 20.21 -7.68
CA PRO A 238 27.43 21.05 -8.67
C PRO A 238 27.30 20.29 -10.00
N GLU A 239 26.09 20.23 -10.55
CA GLU A 239 25.80 19.40 -11.74
C GLU A 239 25.31 20.24 -12.93
N ASN A 240 24.55 21.31 -12.66
CA ASN A 240 24.01 22.21 -13.69
C ASN A 240 23.97 23.65 -13.18
N THR A 241 25.06 24.38 -13.36
CA THR A 241 25.08 25.82 -13.11
C THR A 241 24.39 26.53 -14.27
N ILE A 242 23.10 26.80 -14.13
CA ILE A 242 22.34 27.56 -15.12
C ILE A 242 22.67 29.03 -14.90
N LEU A 243 23.22 29.67 -15.94
CA LEU A 243 23.40 31.12 -15.97
C LEU A 243 22.06 31.77 -16.32
N SER A 244 21.48 32.51 -15.37
CA SER A 244 20.30 33.36 -15.61
C SER A 244 20.71 34.83 -15.58
N PRO A 245 20.16 35.71 -16.45
CA PRO A 245 19.16 35.40 -17.48
C PRO A 245 19.78 34.59 -18.64
N LEU A 246 18.94 33.76 -19.28
CA LEU A 246 19.26 33.17 -20.58
C LEU A 246 19.67 34.29 -21.55
N PRO A 247 20.59 34.06 -22.49
CA PRO A 247 21.21 35.12 -23.27
C PRO A 247 20.16 36.02 -23.91
N GLN A 248 20.06 37.25 -23.42
CA GLN A 248 19.56 38.37 -24.20
C GLN A 248 20.73 38.76 -25.11
N GLU A 249 20.55 38.66 -26.43
CA GLU A 249 21.66 38.87 -27.39
C GLU A 249 22.35 40.24 -27.23
N HIS A 250 21.62 41.24 -26.73
CA HIS A 250 22.12 42.60 -26.54
C HIS A 250 21.53 43.20 -25.26
N TYR A 251 22.41 43.76 -24.42
CA TYR A 251 22.04 44.56 -23.27
C TYR A 251 22.29 46.05 -23.56
N GLU A 252 21.40 46.93 -23.07
CA GLU A 252 21.61 48.37 -23.18
C GLU A 252 22.81 48.81 -22.33
N GLU A 253 23.58 49.77 -22.84
CA GLU A 253 24.69 50.38 -22.11
C GLU A 253 24.17 51.04 -20.83
N GLY A 254 24.74 50.66 -19.68
CA GLY A 254 24.27 51.09 -18.35
C GLY A 254 23.30 50.14 -17.66
N SER A 255 22.97 48.99 -18.26
CA SER A 255 22.18 47.95 -17.60
C SER A 255 22.99 47.14 -16.57
N ASP A 256 22.32 46.75 -15.48
CA ASP A 256 22.86 45.80 -14.51
C ASP A 256 22.49 44.38 -14.95
N ILE A 257 23.49 43.56 -15.28
CA ILE A 257 23.28 42.13 -15.48
C ILE A 257 23.43 41.39 -14.16
N ILE A 258 22.55 40.42 -13.94
CA ILE A 258 22.61 39.50 -12.82
C ILE A 258 22.90 38.14 -13.40
N LEU A 259 24.04 37.55 -13.09
CA LEU A 259 24.42 36.20 -13.49
C LEU A 259 24.28 35.29 -12.28
N SER A 260 23.51 34.21 -12.41
CA SER A 260 23.31 33.23 -11.33
C SER A 260 23.92 31.88 -11.67
N CYS A 261 24.31 31.10 -10.67
CA CYS A 261 25.00 29.83 -10.82
C CYS A 261 24.36 28.84 -9.83
N SER A 262 23.68 27.80 -10.31
CA SER A 262 22.75 27.00 -9.47
C SER A 262 23.07 25.51 -9.30
N ALA A 263 22.34 24.91 -8.35
CA ALA A 263 22.17 23.49 -8.02
C ALA A 263 23.36 22.74 -7.40
N SER A 264 23.58 22.97 -6.10
CA SER A 264 24.41 22.12 -5.24
C SER A 264 23.86 22.08 -3.81
N ARG A 265 23.99 20.93 -3.13
CA ARG A 265 23.71 20.76 -1.70
C ARG A 265 24.83 19.91 -1.07
N PRO A 266 25.48 20.33 0.02
CA PRO A 266 25.42 21.68 0.59
C PRO A 266 25.94 22.75 -0.39
N SER A 267 25.89 24.02 -0.01
CA SER A 267 26.33 25.12 -0.89
C SER A 267 27.77 24.92 -1.37
N ALA A 268 28.01 25.11 -2.67
CA ALA A 268 29.33 25.07 -3.27
C ALA A 268 30.11 26.37 -2.99
N SER A 269 31.43 26.32 -3.17
CA SER A 269 32.28 27.51 -3.29
C SER A 269 32.25 28.01 -4.73
N TYR A 270 32.16 29.32 -4.93
CA TYR A 270 32.06 29.95 -6.24
C TYR A 270 33.25 30.87 -6.53
N ASN A 271 33.63 30.96 -7.79
CA ASN A 271 34.44 32.05 -8.33
C ASN A 271 33.92 32.44 -9.72
N TRP A 272 34.19 33.69 -10.12
CA TRP A 272 33.77 34.22 -11.41
C TRP A 272 34.96 34.68 -12.24
N THR A 273 34.94 34.37 -13.54
CA THR A 273 35.95 34.87 -14.47
C THR A 273 35.31 35.55 -15.67
N LEU A 274 35.87 36.66 -16.12
CA LEU A 274 35.50 37.36 -17.37
C LEU A 274 36.62 37.16 -18.40
N ASN A 275 36.30 36.53 -19.53
CA ASN A 275 37.27 36.19 -20.57
C ASN A 275 38.51 35.44 -20.01
N GLY A 276 38.31 34.62 -18.98
CA GLY A 276 39.35 33.87 -18.28
C GLY A 276 40.09 34.63 -17.16
N THR A 277 39.82 35.92 -16.95
CA THR A 277 40.40 36.70 -15.85
C THR A 277 39.51 36.68 -14.62
N LEU A 278 40.08 36.48 -13.43
CA LEU A 278 39.33 36.40 -12.17
C LEU A 278 38.68 37.75 -11.81
N ILE A 279 37.40 37.72 -11.45
CA ILE A 279 36.70 38.85 -10.87
C ILE A 279 36.87 38.77 -9.36
N GLU A 280 37.80 39.54 -8.80
CA GLU A 280 38.09 39.51 -7.38
C GLU A 280 36.89 39.90 -6.50
N GLY A 281 36.76 39.25 -5.34
CA GLY A 281 35.67 39.49 -4.40
C GLY A 281 34.31 38.93 -4.81
N GLN A 282 34.22 38.15 -5.90
CA GLN A 282 32.99 37.52 -6.36
C GLN A 282 33.02 36.01 -6.12
N ASN A 283 32.48 35.63 -4.96
CA ASN A 283 32.47 34.28 -4.40
C ASN A 283 31.05 33.80 -4.01
N SER A 284 30.04 34.48 -4.55
CA SER A 284 28.63 34.12 -4.44
C SER A 284 28.16 33.34 -5.68
N SER A 285 27.09 32.56 -5.50
CA SER A 285 26.34 31.96 -6.62
C SER A 285 25.73 33.00 -7.55
N LEU A 286 25.70 34.27 -7.14
CA LEU A 286 25.12 35.37 -7.90
C LEU A 286 26.16 36.48 -8.07
N LEU A 287 26.39 36.87 -9.32
CA LEU A 287 27.23 37.99 -9.73
C LEU A 287 26.34 39.09 -10.28
N THR A 288 26.41 40.27 -9.68
CA THR A 288 25.78 41.48 -10.23
C THR A 288 26.87 42.36 -10.83
N LYS A 289 26.75 42.68 -12.11
CA LYS A 289 27.74 43.44 -12.86
C LYS A 289 27.05 44.48 -13.73
N ALA A 290 27.44 45.75 -13.58
CA ALA A 290 26.99 46.82 -14.46
C ALA A 290 27.79 46.77 -15.76
N ILE A 291 27.10 46.79 -16.91
CA ILE A 291 27.72 46.86 -18.23
C ILE A 291 27.83 48.32 -18.65
N ARG A 292 28.97 48.97 -18.33
CA ARG A 292 29.18 50.40 -18.60
C ARG A 292 30.22 50.66 -19.68
N TYR A 293 31.15 49.73 -19.86
CA TYR A 293 32.25 49.88 -20.80
C TYR A 293 32.39 48.64 -21.70
N PRO A 294 33.06 48.75 -22.86
CA PRO A 294 33.30 47.62 -23.75
C PRO A 294 34.02 46.45 -23.06
N GLU A 295 34.91 46.73 -22.10
CA GLU A 295 35.62 45.73 -21.31
C GLU A 295 34.72 44.91 -20.36
N ASP A 296 33.50 45.38 -20.06
CA ASP A 296 32.51 44.60 -19.31
C ASP A 296 31.82 43.54 -20.20
N SER A 297 32.05 43.57 -21.51
CA SER A 297 31.54 42.58 -22.45
C SER A 297 32.47 41.37 -22.58
N GLY A 298 31.89 40.19 -22.68
CA GLY A 298 32.65 38.97 -22.88
C GLY A 298 31.98 37.73 -22.30
N ASN A 299 32.80 36.71 -22.12
CA ASN A 299 32.41 35.41 -21.62
C ASN A 299 32.58 35.38 -20.10
N TYR A 300 31.46 35.42 -19.38
CA TYR A 300 31.38 35.23 -17.95
C TYR A 300 31.30 33.75 -17.64
N THR A 301 32.27 33.23 -16.90
CA THR A 301 32.30 31.84 -16.44
C THR A 301 32.17 31.78 -14.93
N CYS A 302 31.18 31.03 -14.44
CA CYS A 302 31.10 30.63 -13.04
C CYS A 302 31.84 29.31 -12.86
N HIS A 303 32.75 29.21 -11.90
CA HIS A 303 33.28 27.93 -11.44
C HIS A 303 32.74 27.64 -10.04
N ALA A 304 32.15 26.46 -9.87
CA ALA A 304 31.58 25.98 -8.63
C ALA A 304 32.30 24.71 -8.19
N VAL A 305 32.63 24.62 -6.90
CA VAL A 305 33.28 23.44 -6.29
C VAL A 305 32.52 23.06 -5.03
N ASN A 306 32.04 21.82 -4.94
CA ASN A 306 31.46 21.25 -3.73
C ASN A 306 32.43 20.22 -3.14
N PHE A 307 32.97 20.54 -1.96
CA PHE A 307 33.96 19.73 -1.25
C PHE A 307 33.35 18.51 -0.53
N VAL A 308 32.03 18.42 -0.38
CA VAL A 308 31.35 17.25 0.20
C VAL A 308 31.16 16.16 -0.83
N THR A 309 30.89 16.54 -2.08
CA THR A 309 30.70 15.61 -3.19
C THR A 309 31.96 15.39 -4.02
N ASP A 310 33.04 16.14 -3.76
CA ASP A 310 34.26 16.22 -4.58
C ASP A 310 33.99 16.51 -6.06
N ARG A 311 32.93 17.29 -6.35
CA ARG A 311 32.55 17.67 -7.71
C ARG A 311 32.84 19.15 -7.96
N SER A 312 33.31 19.45 -9.17
CA SER A 312 33.51 20.81 -9.68
C SER A 312 32.90 20.98 -11.06
N LEU A 313 32.37 22.16 -11.36
CA LEU A 313 31.78 22.47 -12.65
C LEU A 313 32.07 23.92 -13.06
N ALA A 314 32.26 24.16 -14.35
CA ALA A 314 32.42 25.49 -14.93
C ALA A 314 31.41 25.71 -16.06
N LYS A 315 30.71 26.85 -16.05
CA LYS A 315 29.77 27.22 -17.11
C LYS A 315 29.98 28.65 -17.56
N THR A 316 29.94 28.85 -18.87
CA THR A 316 30.15 30.14 -19.53
C THR A 316 28.86 30.69 -20.14
N SER A 317 28.62 31.99 -20.00
CA SER A 317 27.61 32.78 -20.70
C SER A 317 28.26 34.00 -21.34
N SER A 318 27.82 34.35 -22.55
CA SER A 318 28.30 35.51 -23.29
C SER A 318 27.40 36.71 -23.06
N CYS A 319 28.02 37.86 -22.76
CA CYS A 319 27.35 39.15 -22.69
C CYS A 319 28.00 40.12 -23.68
N SER A 320 27.21 40.73 -24.56
CA SER A 320 27.66 41.79 -25.47
C SER A 320 26.93 43.08 -25.12
N ALA A 321 27.70 44.15 -24.86
CA ALA A 321 27.16 45.50 -24.87
C ALA A 321 26.72 45.85 -26.30
N GLY A 322 25.52 46.41 -26.46
CA GLY A 322 25.11 46.98 -27.74
C GLY A 322 25.95 48.22 -28.05
N CYS A 323 26.69 48.21 -29.16
CA CYS A 323 27.47 49.36 -29.63
C CYS A 323 26.58 50.51 -30.14
N ILE A 324 25.81 51.16 -29.26
CA ILE A 324 24.94 52.28 -29.63
C ILE A 324 25.80 53.53 -29.88
N ALA A 325 26.86 53.76 -29.09
CA ALA A 325 27.72 54.93 -29.25
C ALA A 325 28.36 55.05 -30.65
N GLY A 326 28.88 53.94 -31.21
CA GLY A 326 29.49 53.94 -32.54
C GLY A 326 28.49 54.18 -33.67
N ILE A 327 27.29 53.58 -33.58
CA ILE A 327 26.22 53.75 -34.56
C ILE A 327 25.68 55.19 -34.51
N VAL A 328 25.47 55.74 -33.31
CA VAL A 328 24.99 57.11 -33.13
C VAL A 328 26.00 58.12 -33.66
N ILE A 329 27.30 57.95 -33.40
CA ILE A 329 28.35 58.82 -33.95
C ILE A 329 28.39 58.73 -35.47
N ALA A 330 28.33 57.53 -36.05
CA ALA A 330 28.30 57.35 -37.50
C ALA A 330 27.07 58.01 -38.14
N CYS A 331 25.89 57.82 -37.56
CA CYS A 331 24.66 58.48 -38.00
C CYS A 331 24.76 60.01 -37.91
N ILE A 332 25.31 60.55 -36.82
CA ILE A 332 25.51 62.00 -36.66
C ILE A 332 26.47 62.53 -37.73
N VAL A 333 27.59 61.84 -38.00
CA VAL A 333 28.54 62.24 -39.04
C VAL A 333 27.88 62.23 -40.43
N VAL A 334 27.08 61.21 -40.74
CA VAL A 334 26.34 61.14 -42.01
C VAL A 334 25.31 62.26 -42.12
N ILE A 335 24.57 62.56 -41.05
CA ILE A 335 23.59 63.66 -41.02
C ILE A 335 24.29 65.02 -41.22
N VAL A 336 25.41 65.25 -40.52
CA VAL A 336 26.20 66.48 -40.65
C VAL A 336 26.78 66.62 -42.06
N ALA A 337 27.30 65.53 -42.64
CA ALA A 337 27.80 65.53 -44.01
C ALA A 337 26.70 65.79 -45.03
N ALA A 338 25.53 65.16 -44.88
CA ALA A 338 24.37 65.40 -45.74
C ALA A 338 23.89 66.86 -45.64
N ALA A 339 23.80 67.41 -44.43
CA ALA A 339 23.44 68.81 -44.21
C ALA A 339 24.46 69.77 -44.84
N ALA A 340 25.77 69.48 -44.73
CA ALA A 340 26.82 70.28 -45.36
C ALA A 340 26.75 70.23 -46.89
N ILE A 341 26.49 69.05 -47.47
CA ILE A 341 26.29 68.89 -48.91
C ILE A 341 25.05 69.64 -49.39
N SER A 342 23.91 69.51 -48.69
CA SER A 342 22.68 70.24 -49.01
C SER A 342 22.87 71.76 -48.92
N TYR A 343 23.58 72.24 -47.89
CA TYR A 343 23.94 73.65 -47.74
C TYR A 343 24.83 74.14 -48.89
N TYR A 344 25.85 73.37 -49.26
CA TYR A 344 26.73 73.70 -50.38
C TYR A 344 25.96 73.80 -51.70
N ILE A 345 25.09 72.81 -51.99
CA ILE A 345 24.25 72.81 -53.20
C ILE A 345 23.31 74.02 -53.25
N CYS A 346 22.69 74.40 -52.11
CA CYS A 346 21.83 75.60 -52.05
C CYS A 346 22.60 76.90 -52.26
N LYS A 347 23.86 76.97 -51.85
CA LYS A 347 24.68 78.19 -52.00
C LYS A 347 25.26 78.34 -53.42
N THR A 348 25.42 77.25 -54.15
CA THR A 348 26.00 77.24 -55.51
C THR A 348 24.97 77.36 -56.65
N LYS A 349 23.68 77.50 -56.34
CA LYS A 349 22.62 77.84 -57.30
C LYS A 349 22.24 79.31 -57.17
#